data_AF-A0A093C8A0-F1
#
_entry.id   AF-A0A093C8A0-F1
#
_cell.length_a   1.000
_cell.length_b   1.000
_cell.length_c   1.000
_cell.angle_alpha   90.00
_cell.angle_beta   90.00
_cell.angle_gamma   90.00
#
_symmetry.space_group_name_H-M   'P 1'
#
loop_
_entity.id
_entity.type
_entity.pdbx_description
1 polymer ?
#
loop_
_entity_poly.entity_id
_entity_poly.type
_entity_poly.pdbx_seq_one_letter_code
_entity_poly.pdbx_strand_id
1 'polypeptide(L)'
;RNIGLAKSRVRTLNFRRANFQLFKELLDGIPWETVLKGIGAEQSWQLFKDTLLRAQELSIPQQKKLSKGGGQPAWPSKDLQLKLKKKREMYRKWKQGCVAWEEYRGVVGMCRDRIRKHKAQMELNLVRDGKNNKKGFYRYIGRRRQSKESVPPLINEKGELASSDMEKAEVLSKCFASVFTGGRASHVCQDPEPLGEGERSGIPPTVTVEQV
;
A
#
# COMPACT_ATOMS: atom_id res chain seq x y z
N ARG A 1 -16.55 -22.47 -1.13
CA ARG A 1 -15.38 -22.15 -0.27
C ARG A 1 -15.43 -20.66 0.07
N ASN A 2 -15.75 -20.33 1.32
CA ASN A 2 -15.77 -18.95 1.81
C ASN A 2 -14.32 -18.48 1.96
N ILE A 3 -13.90 -17.51 1.14
CA ILE A 3 -12.65 -16.79 1.38
C ILE A 3 -12.94 -15.89 2.58
N GLY A 4 -12.63 -16.37 3.78
CA GLY A 4 -12.67 -15.59 4.99
C GLY A 4 -11.76 -14.39 4.80
N LEU A 5 -12.35 -13.19 4.71
CA LEU A 5 -11.63 -11.92 4.79
C LEU A 5 -10.71 -11.99 6.00
N ALA A 6 -9.40 -12.00 5.77
CA ALA A 6 -8.41 -11.91 6.83
C ALA A 6 -8.69 -10.62 7.62
N LYS A 7 -9.31 -10.79 8.80
CA LYS A 7 -9.59 -9.71 9.73
C LYS A 7 -8.21 -9.21 10.17
N SER A 8 -7.84 -7.98 9.83
CA SER A 8 -6.56 -7.44 10.32
C SER A 8 -6.62 -7.40 11.85
N ARG A 9 -5.68 -8.10 12.50
CA ARG A 9 -5.56 -8.14 13.97
C ARG A 9 -5.10 -6.80 14.55
N VAL A 10 -4.68 -5.86 13.71
CA VAL A 10 -4.22 -4.53 14.09
C VAL A 10 -5.39 -3.70 14.62
N ARG A 11 -5.33 -3.41 15.92
CA ARG A 11 -6.21 -2.44 16.57
C ARG A 11 -5.59 -1.06 16.47
N THR A 12 -6.41 -0.06 16.22
CA THR A 12 -5.99 1.35 16.14
C THR A 12 -6.89 2.17 17.05
N LEU A 13 -6.34 3.18 17.71
CA LEU A 13 -7.10 4.07 18.57
C LEU A 13 -8.06 4.93 17.74
N ASN A 14 -9.28 5.14 18.25
CA ASN A 14 -10.28 5.97 17.61
C ASN A 14 -10.39 7.34 18.29
N PHE A 15 -9.48 8.25 17.93
CA PHE A 15 -9.45 9.62 18.48
C PHE A 15 -10.74 10.43 18.23
N ARG A 16 -11.55 10.07 17.23
CA ARG A 16 -12.85 10.74 16.99
C ARG A 16 -13.89 10.43 18.07
N ARG A 17 -13.74 9.31 18.77
CA ARG A 17 -14.63 8.85 19.85
C ARG A 17 -13.93 8.90 21.21
N ALA A 18 -12.80 9.59 21.30
CA ALA A 18 -12.07 9.72 22.54
C ALA A 18 -12.85 10.58 23.54
N ASN A 19 -12.89 10.14 24.80
CA ASN A 19 -13.36 10.96 25.90
C ASN A 19 -12.18 11.73 26.48
N PHE A 20 -11.90 12.91 25.94
CA PHE A 20 -10.78 13.74 26.40
C PHE A 20 -10.97 14.30 27.81
N GLN A 21 -12.21 14.43 28.27
CA GLN A 21 -12.51 14.89 29.61
C GLN A 21 -12.06 13.85 30.64
N LEU A 22 -12.45 12.59 30.43
CA LEU A 22 -11.97 11.45 31.24
C LEU A 22 -10.45 11.31 31.18
N PHE A 23 -9.85 11.51 30.00
CA PHE A 23 -8.39 11.42 29.85
C PHE A 23 -7.65 12.46 30.71
N LYS A 24 -8.16 13.69 30.76
CA LYS A 24 -7.60 14.75 31.61
C LYS A 24 -7.80 14.44 33.08
N GLU A 25 -9.01 14.06 33.49
CA GLU A 25 -9.32 13.71 34.88
C GLU A 25 -8.42 12.59 35.41
N LEU A 26 -8.12 11.59 34.59
CA LEU A 26 -7.22 10.49 34.95
C LEU A 26 -5.76 10.92 35.14
N LEU A 27 -5.30 11.96 34.42
CA LEU A 27 -3.93 12.47 34.55
C LEU A 27 -3.80 13.52 35.65
N ASP A 28 -4.81 14.36 35.81
CA ASP A 28 -4.86 15.43 36.81
C ASP A 28 -5.08 14.87 38.22
N GLY A 29 -5.72 13.70 38.35
CA GLY A 29 -5.91 13.01 39.63
C GLY A 29 -4.64 12.37 40.22
N ILE A 30 -3.51 12.42 39.51
CA ILE A 30 -2.27 11.77 39.93
C ILE A 30 -1.36 12.81 40.60
N PRO A 31 -0.94 12.60 41.86
CA PRO A 31 -0.04 13.52 42.57
C PRO A 31 1.41 13.32 42.09
N TRP A 32 1.71 13.79 40.88
CA TRP A 32 3.01 13.61 40.20
C TRP A 32 4.20 14.01 41.05
N GLU A 33 4.09 15.09 41.81
CA GLU A 33 5.14 15.58 42.70
C GLU A 33 5.52 14.58 43.78
N THR A 34 4.55 13.82 44.30
CA THR A 34 4.79 12.78 45.31
C THR A 34 5.28 11.50 44.65
N VAL A 35 4.67 11.13 43.53
CA VAL A 35 4.96 9.88 42.80
C VAL A 35 6.36 9.89 42.20
N LEU A 36 6.85 11.04 41.74
CA LEU A 36 8.16 11.17 41.11
C LEU A 36 9.28 11.55 42.11
N LYS A 37 8.94 11.78 43.38
CA LYS A 37 9.92 12.21 44.39
C LYS A 37 10.91 11.09 44.69
N GLY A 38 12.20 11.36 44.48
CA GLY A 38 13.28 10.41 44.77
C GLY A 38 13.43 9.29 43.73
N ILE A 39 12.70 9.35 42.61
CA ILE A 39 12.85 8.40 41.51
C ILE A 39 13.86 8.94 40.49
N GLY A 40 14.70 8.06 39.94
CA GLY A 40 15.64 8.43 38.87
C GLY A 40 14.91 8.89 37.60
N ALA A 41 15.59 9.69 36.76
CA ALA A 41 14.99 10.27 35.56
C ALA A 41 14.38 9.22 34.61
N GLU A 42 15.09 8.11 34.37
CA GLU A 42 14.63 7.05 33.46
C GLU A 42 13.39 6.32 34.00
N GLN A 43 13.39 5.99 35.29
CA GLN A 43 12.27 5.34 35.96
C GLN A 43 11.05 6.27 36.03
N SER A 44 11.27 7.56 36.26
CA SER A 44 10.24 8.59 36.22
C SER A 44 9.58 8.68 34.84
N TRP A 45 10.39 8.62 33.77
CA TRP A 45 9.90 8.63 32.39
C TRP A 45 9.10 7.38 32.03
N GLN A 46 9.57 6.19 32.43
CA GLN A 46 8.82 4.95 32.25
C GLN A 46 7.48 4.98 32.97
N LEU A 47 7.45 5.43 34.22
CA LEU A 47 6.23 5.52 35.01
C LEU A 47 5.22 6.49 34.38
N PHE A 48 5.68 7.65 33.93
CA PHE A 48 4.86 8.61 33.20
C PHE A 48 4.28 8.00 31.93
N LYS A 49 5.13 7.35 31.12
CA LYS A 49 4.72 6.74 29.85
C LYS A 49 3.68 5.64 30.06
N ASP A 50 3.88 4.76 31.04
CA ASP A 50 2.96 3.67 31.35
C ASP A 50 1.61 4.21 31.81
N THR A 51 1.63 5.25 32.64
CA THR A 51 0.42 5.90 33.15
C THR A 51 -0.36 6.59 32.02
N LEU A 52 0.35 7.29 31.13
CA LEU A 52 -0.23 7.92 29.95
C LEU A 52 -0.89 6.90 29.02
N LEU A 53 -0.22 5.77 28.78
CA LEU A 53 -0.75 4.69 27.94
C LEU A 53 -1.99 4.05 28.58
N ARG A 54 -2.01 3.84 29.90
CA ARG A 54 -3.20 3.35 30.61
C ARG A 54 -4.37 4.32 30.51
N ALA A 55 -4.14 5.60 30.77
CA ALA A 55 -5.18 6.63 30.62
C ALA A 55 -5.73 6.66 29.18
N GLN A 56 -4.84 6.47 28.19
CA GLN A 56 -5.19 6.42 26.77
C GLN A 56 -6.07 5.21 26.44
N GLU A 57 -5.76 4.03 26.99
CA GLU A 57 -6.57 2.83 26.78
C GLU A 57 -7.97 2.94 27.38
N LEU A 58 -8.09 3.56 28.56
CA LEU A 58 -9.38 3.76 29.23
C LEU A 58 -10.25 4.83 28.54
N SER A 59 -9.62 5.87 27.99
CA SER A 59 -10.31 7.04 27.46
C SER A 59 -10.57 6.98 25.96
N ILE A 60 -9.78 6.20 25.21
CA ILE A 60 -9.85 6.14 23.76
C ILE A 60 -10.24 4.73 23.30
N PRO A 61 -11.48 4.55 22.81
CA PRO A 61 -11.92 3.24 22.36
C PRO A 61 -11.07 2.75 21.18
N GLN A 62 -10.65 1.48 21.25
CA GLN A 62 -9.95 0.82 20.17
C GLN A 62 -10.95 0.44 19.06
N GLN A 63 -10.65 0.84 17.82
CA GLN A 63 -11.34 0.32 16.66
C GLN A 63 -10.47 -0.74 15.99
N LYS A 64 -11.11 -1.84 15.57
CA LYS A 64 -10.48 -2.72 14.60
C LYS A 64 -10.20 -1.86 13.38
N LYS A 65 -8.93 -1.80 12.95
CA LYS A 65 -8.63 -1.25 11.65
C LYS A 65 -9.48 -2.09 10.70
N LEU A 66 -10.55 -1.54 10.15
CA LEU A 66 -11.16 -2.15 8.98
C LEU A 66 -10.01 -2.10 8.00
N SER A 67 -9.42 -3.26 7.69
CA SER A 67 -8.59 -3.34 6.51
C SER A 67 -9.45 -2.67 5.44
N LYS A 68 -9.00 -1.52 4.93
CA LYS A 68 -9.52 -1.01 3.68
C LYS A 68 -9.18 -2.14 2.73
N GLY A 69 -10.11 -3.09 2.59
CA GLY A 69 -9.97 -4.28 1.78
C GLY A 69 -9.42 -3.80 0.46
N GLY A 70 -8.31 -4.42 0.05
CA GLY A 70 -7.41 -3.90 -0.98
C GLY A 70 -8.17 -3.21 -2.09
N GLY A 71 -7.83 -1.93 -2.31
CA GLY A 71 -8.28 -1.18 -3.48
C GLY A 71 -9.74 -1.36 -3.86
N GLN A 72 -10.66 -1.39 -2.87
CA GLN A 72 -12.09 -1.45 -3.16
C GLN A 72 -12.40 -0.36 -4.19
N PRO A 73 -12.86 -0.73 -5.40
CA PRO A 73 -13.19 0.26 -6.41
C PRO A 73 -14.16 1.26 -5.80
N ALA A 74 -14.09 2.53 -6.19
CA ALA A 74 -15.20 3.44 -5.95
C ALA A 74 -16.41 2.81 -6.67
N TRP A 75 -17.21 2.05 -5.91
CA TRP A 75 -18.26 1.21 -6.48
C TRP A 75 -19.26 2.10 -7.21
N PRO A 76 -19.81 1.62 -8.32
CA PRO A 76 -20.32 2.56 -9.28
C PRO A 76 -21.84 2.67 -9.22
N SER A 77 -22.36 3.47 -10.15
CA SER A 77 -23.75 3.91 -10.29
C SER A 77 -24.81 2.93 -9.77
N LYS A 78 -25.91 3.48 -9.26
CA LYS A 78 -27.07 2.73 -8.75
C LYS A 78 -27.51 1.59 -9.69
N ASP A 79 -27.35 1.76 -10.99
CA ASP A 79 -27.62 0.74 -12.03
C ASP A 79 -26.78 -0.55 -11.88
N LEU A 80 -25.46 -0.45 -11.64
CA LEU A 80 -24.62 -1.65 -11.52
C LEU A 80 -24.96 -2.42 -10.24
N GLN A 81 -25.28 -1.69 -9.16
CA GLN A 81 -25.68 -2.30 -7.90
C GLN A 81 -26.97 -3.10 -8.04
N LEU A 82 -27.97 -2.56 -8.76
CA LEU A 82 -29.23 -3.25 -9.03
C LEU A 82 -28.98 -4.56 -9.78
N LYS A 83 -28.07 -4.56 -10.75
CA LYS A 83 -27.74 -5.77 -11.52
C LYS A 83 -27.00 -6.82 -10.71
N LEU A 84 -26.10 -6.41 -9.82
CA LEU A 84 -25.45 -7.32 -8.88
C LEU A 84 -26.44 -7.91 -7.86
N LYS A 85 -27.50 -7.18 -7.49
CA LYS A 85 -28.62 -7.73 -6.71
C LYS A 85 -29.39 -8.77 -7.53
N LYS A 86 -29.79 -8.45 -8.76
CA LYS A 86 -30.46 -9.39 -9.67
C LYS A 86 -29.64 -10.68 -9.89
N LYS A 87 -28.33 -10.57 -10.09
CA LYS A 87 -27.42 -11.74 -10.18
C LYS A 87 -27.46 -12.61 -8.91
N ARG A 88 -27.48 -11.99 -7.73
CA ARG A 88 -27.55 -12.72 -6.44
C ARG A 88 -28.90 -13.42 -6.26
N GLU A 89 -29.99 -12.77 -6.65
CA GLU A 89 -31.33 -13.34 -6.63
C GLU A 89 -31.44 -14.53 -7.59
N MET A 90 -30.96 -14.38 -8.83
CA MET A 90 -30.92 -15.47 -9.80
C MET A 90 -30.05 -16.64 -9.35
N TYR A 91 -28.92 -16.36 -8.68
CA TYR A 91 -28.11 -17.41 -8.06
C TYR A 91 -28.88 -18.19 -6.99
N ARG A 92 -29.67 -17.50 -6.15
CA ARG A 92 -30.51 -18.16 -5.13
C ARG A 92 -31.57 -19.04 -5.78
N LYS A 93 -32.27 -18.53 -6.80
CA LYS A 93 -33.29 -19.27 -7.54
C LYS A 93 -32.72 -20.49 -8.26
N TRP A 94 -31.58 -20.34 -8.95
CA TRP A 94 -30.87 -21.44 -9.60
C TRP A 94 -30.44 -22.51 -8.58
N LYS A 95 -29.90 -22.09 -7.43
CA LYS A 95 -29.49 -23.01 -6.35
C LYS A 95 -30.68 -23.78 -5.76
N GLN A 96 -31.88 -23.21 -5.82
CA GLN A 96 -33.13 -23.85 -5.39
C GLN A 96 -33.78 -24.70 -6.50
N GLY A 97 -33.17 -24.80 -7.69
CA GLY A 97 -33.71 -25.54 -8.82
C GLY A 97 -34.84 -24.83 -9.58
N CYS A 98 -35.19 -23.60 -9.20
CA CYS A 98 -36.31 -22.85 -9.78
C CYS A 98 -35.99 -22.15 -11.11
N VAL A 99 -34.72 -22.17 -11.54
CA VAL A 99 -34.23 -21.43 -12.72
C VAL A 99 -33.25 -22.31 -13.49
N ALA A 100 -33.40 -22.35 -14.81
CA ALA A 100 -32.50 -23.10 -15.68
C ALA A 100 -31.08 -22.51 -15.64
N TRP A 101 -30.07 -23.38 -15.80
CA TRP A 101 -28.67 -22.96 -15.80
C TRP A 101 -28.37 -21.88 -16.86
N GLU A 102 -29.01 -21.95 -18.02
CA GLU A 102 -28.81 -21.01 -19.13
C GLU A 102 -29.25 -19.58 -18.79
N GLU A 103 -30.40 -19.43 -18.13
CA GLU A 103 -30.91 -18.13 -17.69
C GLU A 103 -29.98 -17.49 -16.65
N TYR A 104 -29.49 -18.29 -15.70
CA TYR A 104 -28.50 -17.83 -14.74
C TYR A 104 -27.19 -17.43 -15.43
N ARG A 105 -26.68 -18.25 -16.36
CA ARG A 105 -25.46 -17.98 -17.13
C ARG A 105 -25.59 -16.67 -17.92
N GLY A 106 -26.74 -16.42 -18.55
CA GLY A 106 -27.02 -15.16 -19.27
C GLY A 106 -26.91 -13.94 -18.37
N VAL A 107 -27.52 -13.98 -17.17
CA VAL A 107 -27.45 -12.89 -16.19
C VAL A 107 -26.02 -12.67 -15.67
N VAL A 108 -25.25 -13.74 -15.45
CA VAL A 108 -23.84 -13.65 -15.07
C VAL A 108 -23.02 -12.98 -16.16
N GLY A 109 -23.21 -13.36 -17.43
CA GLY A 109 -22.55 -12.77 -18.60
C GLY A 109 -22.82 -11.28 -18.71
N MET A 110 -24.10 -10.88 -18.71
CA MET A 110 -24.51 -9.48 -18.75
C MET A 110 -23.91 -8.64 -17.61
N CYS A 111 -23.86 -9.19 -16.39
CA CYS A 111 -23.24 -8.51 -15.26
C CYS A 111 -21.75 -8.32 -15.47
N ARG A 112 -21.04 -9.35 -15.94
CA ARG A 112 -19.60 -9.29 -16.22
C ARG A 112 -19.29 -8.22 -17.25
N ASP A 113 -20.04 -8.17 -18.34
CA ASP A 113 -19.80 -7.21 -19.42
C ASP A 113 -20.11 -5.78 -19.01
N ARG A 114 -21.13 -5.56 -18.19
CA ARG A 114 -21.40 -4.23 -17.62
C ARG A 114 -20.32 -3.78 -16.64
N ILE A 115 -19.80 -4.67 -15.79
CA ILE A 115 -18.66 -4.34 -14.92
C ILE A 115 -17.46 -3.92 -15.77
N ARG A 116 -17.16 -4.67 -16.85
CA ARG A 116 -16.08 -4.34 -17.79
C ARG A 116 -16.28 -2.98 -18.44
N LYS A 117 -17.46 -2.73 -19.02
CA LYS A 117 -17.81 -1.44 -19.65
C LYS A 117 -17.72 -0.28 -18.67
N HIS A 118 -18.27 -0.43 -17.47
CA HIS A 118 -18.22 0.62 -16.46
C HIS A 118 -16.79 0.92 -16.01
N LYS A 119 -15.98 -0.13 -15.83
CA LYS A 119 -14.57 0.01 -15.48
C LYS A 119 -13.78 0.76 -16.58
N ALA A 120 -13.96 0.37 -17.84
CA ALA A 120 -13.36 1.06 -18.98
C ALA A 120 -13.79 2.54 -19.03
N GLN A 121 -15.08 2.83 -18.83
CA GLN A 121 -15.58 4.19 -18.80
C GLN A 121 -14.97 5.04 -17.67
N MET A 122 -14.85 4.46 -16.48
CA MET A 122 -14.21 5.12 -15.34
C MET A 122 -12.74 5.42 -15.63
N GLU A 123 -12.00 4.47 -16.23
CA GLU A 123 -10.61 4.65 -16.64
C GLU A 123 -10.48 5.74 -17.71
N LEU A 124 -11.36 5.77 -18.72
CA LEU A 124 -11.42 6.82 -19.74
C LEU A 124 -11.67 8.21 -19.14
N ASN A 125 -12.65 8.32 -18.23
CA ASN A 125 -12.93 9.58 -17.55
C ASN A 125 -11.71 10.06 -16.74
N LEU A 126 -10.99 9.15 -16.10
CA LEU A 126 -9.78 9.47 -15.33
C LEU A 126 -8.65 10.01 -16.22
N VAL A 127 -8.46 9.44 -17.41
CA VAL A 127 -7.49 9.92 -18.39
C VAL A 127 -7.89 11.30 -18.90
N ARG A 128 -9.16 11.48 -19.29
CA ARG A 128 -9.68 12.77 -19.76
C ARG A 128 -9.53 13.87 -18.72
N ASP A 129 -9.83 13.56 -17.46
CA ASP A 129 -9.72 14.51 -16.35
C ASP A 129 -8.27 14.62 -15.82
N GLY A 130 -7.29 13.94 -16.44
CA GLY A 130 -5.91 13.88 -15.96
C GLY A 130 -5.25 15.25 -15.83
N LYS A 131 -5.61 16.21 -16.70
CA LYS A 131 -5.10 17.60 -16.63
C LYS A 131 -5.60 18.35 -15.38
N ASN A 132 -6.88 18.16 -15.04
CA ASN A 132 -7.55 18.83 -13.93
C ASN A 132 -7.37 18.08 -12.59
N ASN A 133 -7.20 16.76 -12.64
CA ASN A 133 -7.11 15.87 -11.48
C ASN A 133 -5.89 14.93 -11.59
N LYS A 134 -4.71 15.52 -11.71
CA LYS A 134 -3.41 14.80 -11.73
C LYS A 134 -3.29 13.83 -10.54
N LYS A 135 -3.71 14.28 -9.34
CA LYS A 135 -3.68 13.47 -8.10
C LYS A 135 -4.57 12.24 -8.16
N GLY A 136 -5.72 12.31 -8.84
CA GLY A 136 -6.60 11.15 -9.06
C GLY A 136 -5.98 10.13 -10.01
N PHE A 137 -5.41 10.63 -11.11
CA PHE A 137 -4.74 9.82 -12.12
C PHE A 137 -3.54 9.05 -11.55
N TYR A 138 -2.56 9.74 -10.95
CA TYR A 138 -1.38 9.06 -10.38
C TYR A 138 -1.73 8.14 -9.21
N ARG A 139 -2.77 8.45 -8.43
CA ARG A 139 -3.27 7.54 -7.38
C ARG A 139 -3.82 6.24 -7.96
N TYR A 140 -4.51 6.30 -9.09
CA TYR A 140 -5.01 5.11 -9.78
C TYR A 140 -3.86 4.27 -10.35
N ILE A 141 -2.89 4.91 -11.00
CA ILE A 141 -1.68 4.25 -11.52
C ILE A 141 -0.89 3.59 -10.38
N GLY A 142 -0.62 4.31 -9.29
CA GLY A 142 0.07 3.75 -8.12
C GLY A 142 -0.69 2.61 -7.45
N ARG A 143 -2.03 2.64 -7.46
CA ARG A 143 -2.85 1.49 -7.02
C ARG A 143 -2.76 0.28 -7.94
N ARG A 144 -2.50 0.47 -9.24
CA ARG A 144 -2.39 -0.60 -10.24
C ARG A 144 -0.98 -1.17 -10.32
N ARG A 145 0.04 -0.34 -10.12
CA ARG A 145 1.46 -0.70 -10.14
C ARG A 145 1.90 -1.41 -8.85
N GLN A 146 1.07 -2.29 -8.25
CA GLN A 146 1.37 -2.94 -6.95
C GLN A 146 2.54 -3.96 -6.99
N SER A 147 3.63 -3.67 -7.70
CA SER A 147 4.94 -4.03 -7.20
C SER A 147 5.23 -3.13 -6.00
N LYS A 148 5.63 -3.70 -4.85
CA LYS A 148 6.47 -2.92 -3.93
C LYS A 148 7.66 -2.50 -4.77
N GLU A 149 7.77 -1.23 -5.12
CA GLU A 149 9.04 -0.63 -5.52
C GLU A 149 9.93 -0.70 -4.28
N SER A 150 10.41 -1.90 -3.98
CA SER A 150 11.57 -2.09 -3.13
C SER A 150 12.75 -1.69 -4.00
N VAL A 151 13.68 -0.95 -3.41
CA VAL A 151 14.96 -0.68 -4.03
C VAL A 151 15.53 -2.02 -4.48
N PRO A 152 15.92 -2.17 -5.77
CA PRO A 152 16.60 -3.39 -6.22
C PRO A 152 17.80 -3.70 -5.31
N PRO A 153 18.24 -4.96 -5.23
CA PRO A 153 19.45 -5.29 -4.49
C PRO A 153 20.61 -4.37 -4.90
N LEU A 154 21.27 -3.78 -3.91
CA LEU A 154 22.41 -2.89 -4.13
C LEU A 154 23.70 -3.67 -3.94
N ILE A 155 24.77 -3.27 -4.62
CA ILE A 155 26.10 -3.86 -4.41
C ILE A 155 26.80 -3.03 -3.33
N ASN A 156 27.31 -3.70 -2.30
CA ASN A 156 28.10 -3.05 -1.26
C ASN A 156 29.58 -2.89 -1.71
N GLU A 157 30.37 -2.16 -0.93
CA GLU A 157 31.82 -1.97 -1.18
C GLU A 157 32.61 -3.29 -1.23
N LYS A 158 32.06 -4.37 -0.67
CA LYS A 158 32.67 -5.72 -0.64
C LYS A 158 32.27 -6.57 -1.85
N GLY A 159 31.46 -6.04 -2.78
CA GLY A 159 30.95 -6.77 -3.95
C GLY A 159 29.76 -7.69 -3.66
N GLU A 160 29.17 -7.64 -2.48
CA GLU A 160 28.05 -8.48 -2.07
C GLU A 160 26.70 -7.78 -2.33
N LEU A 161 25.66 -8.57 -2.64
CA LEU A 161 24.31 -8.09 -2.89
C LEU A 161 23.55 -7.83 -1.57
N ALA A 162 23.32 -6.55 -1.28
CA ALA A 162 22.43 -6.08 -0.22
C ALA A 162 20.97 -6.30 -0.63
N SER A 163 20.34 -7.34 -0.08
CA SER A 163 18.97 -7.75 -0.42
C SER A 163 17.94 -7.31 0.61
N SER A 164 18.36 -7.14 1.88
CA SER A 164 17.54 -6.64 2.98
C SER A 164 17.40 -5.12 2.96
N ASP A 165 16.26 -4.60 3.44
CA ASP A 165 16.03 -3.15 3.52
C ASP A 165 17.05 -2.44 4.44
N MET A 166 17.56 -3.14 5.47
CA MET A 166 18.61 -2.63 6.36
C MET A 166 19.95 -2.48 5.64
N GLU A 167 20.37 -3.54 4.94
CA GLU A 167 21.63 -3.55 4.18
C GLU A 167 21.63 -2.48 3.10
N LYS A 168 20.50 -2.31 2.40
CA LYS A 168 20.34 -1.24 1.39
C LYS A 168 20.46 0.16 2.01
N ALA A 169 19.88 0.37 3.19
CA ALA A 169 19.98 1.64 3.90
C ALA A 169 21.42 1.95 4.31
N GLU A 170 22.17 0.94 4.76
CA GLU A 170 23.60 1.09 5.10
C GLU A 170 24.45 1.44 3.89
N VAL A 171 24.24 0.77 2.75
CA VAL A 171 24.95 1.06 1.50
C VAL A 171 24.70 2.51 1.05
N LEU A 172 23.45 2.96 1.09
CA LEU A 172 23.09 4.33 0.73
C LEU A 172 23.64 5.36 1.73
N SER A 173 23.62 5.05 3.03
CA SER A 173 24.18 5.92 4.07
C SER A 173 25.69 6.09 3.92
N LYS A 174 26.41 5.01 3.59
CA LYS A 174 27.86 5.06 3.31
C LYS A 174 28.18 5.86 2.06
N CYS A 175 27.44 5.64 0.97
CA CYS A 175 27.57 6.41 -0.26
C CYS A 175 27.37 7.92 0.01
N PHE A 176 26.32 8.26 0.76
CA PHE A 176 26.06 9.64 1.17
C PHE A 176 27.21 10.21 2.02
N ALA A 177 27.66 9.48 3.04
CA ALA A 177 28.77 9.92 3.88
C ALA A 177 30.06 10.13 3.07
N SER A 178 30.35 9.28 2.08
CA SER A 178 31.51 9.42 1.20
C SER A 178 31.45 10.72 0.38
N VAL A 179 30.29 11.04 -0.23
CA VAL A 179 30.11 12.25 -1.05
C VAL A 179 30.20 13.53 -0.21
N PHE A 180 29.75 13.51 1.05
CA PHE A 180 29.64 14.72 1.88
C PHE A 180 30.71 14.88 2.98
N THR A 181 31.43 13.80 3.32
CA THR A 181 32.50 13.81 4.34
C THR A 181 33.89 13.72 3.70
N GLY A 182 33.97 13.46 2.39
CA GLY A 182 35.20 13.44 1.61
C GLY A 182 35.75 14.85 1.37
N GLY A 183 36.48 15.39 2.34
CA GLY A 183 37.37 16.52 2.11
C GLY A 183 38.43 16.18 1.07
N ARG A 184 38.51 16.97 -0.01
CA ARG A 184 39.63 17.10 -0.98
C ARG A 184 40.71 16.01 -0.90
N ALA A 185 40.55 14.94 -1.67
CA ALA A 185 41.65 14.23 -2.30
C ALA A 185 41.12 13.53 -3.54
N SER A 186 41.73 13.82 -4.69
CA SER A 186 41.43 13.25 -5.99
C SER A 186 41.47 11.72 -5.93
N HIS A 187 40.32 11.07 -6.00
CA HIS A 187 40.21 9.69 -6.44
C HIS A 187 39.20 9.63 -7.57
N VAL A 188 39.71 9.22 -8.71
CA VAL A 188 39.01 8.95 -9.97
C VAL A 188 37.81 8.04 -9.67
N CYS A 189 36.61 8.49 -10.07
CA CYS A 189 35.49 7.58 -10.30
C CYS A 189 35.95 6.53 -11.31
N GLN A 190 36.24 5.31 -10.87
CA GLN A 190 36.21 4.19 -11.78
C GLN A 190 34.74 3.82 -11.95
N ASP A 191 34.22 4.10 -13.14
CA ASP A 191 33.01 3.45 -13.64
C ASP A 191 33.25 1.94 -13.63
N PRO A 192 32.28 1.12 -13.18
CA PRO A 192 32.39 -0.31 -13.36
C PRO A 192 32.30 -0.64 -14.85
N GLU A 193 33.37 -1.24 -15.39
CA GLU A 193 33.40 -1.78 -16.75
C GLU A 193 32.25 -2.81 -16.95
N PRO A 194 31.56 -2.75 -18.09
CA PRO A 194 30.56 -3.75 -18.45
C PRO A 194 31.26 -4.99 -19.00
N LEU A 195 31.37 -6.06 -18.20
CA LEU A 195 31.82 -7.35 -18.72
C LEU A 195 30.66 -8.11 -19.35
N GLY A 196 30.71 -8.24 -20.68
CA GLY A 196 29.89 -9.20 -21.42
C GLY A 196 29.69 -8.92 -22.91
N GLU A 197 30.75 -8.63 -23.67
CA GLU A 197 30.70 -8.77 -25.13
C GLU A 197 30.70 -10.26 -25.49
N GLY A 198 29.54 -10.75 -25.94
CA GLY A 198 29.47 -11.95 -26.76
C GLY A 198 29.80 -11.58 -28.20
N GLU A 199 30.81 -12.24 -28.77
CA GLU A 199 31.20 -12.11 -30.18
C GLU A 199 29.97 -12.17 -31.10
N ARG A 200 29.67 -11.07 -31.79
CA ARG A 200 28.70 -11.04 -32.88
C ARG A 200 29.47 -10.86 -34.18
N SER A 201 29.70 -11.97 -34.88
CA SER A 201 30.25 -11.96 -36.24
C SER A 201 29.43 -11.02 -37.12
N GLY A 202 30.10 -10.05 -37.74
CA GLY A 202 29.49 -9.07 -38.62
C GLY A 202 29.03 -9.69 -39.94
N ILE A 203 27.73 -9.64 -40.19
CA ILE A 203 27.16 -9.54 -41.53
C ILE A 203 25.99 -8.55 -41.44
N PRO A 204 25.97 -7.44 -42.20
CA PRO A 204 24.85 -6.52 -42.21
C PRO A 204 23.73 -7.06 -43.14
N PRO A 205 22.45 -7.04 -42.74
CA PRO A 205 21.38 -7.32 -43.67
C PRO A 205 21.05 -6.05 -44.46
N THR A 206 21.31 -6.13 -45.78
CA THR A 206 20.78 -5.23 -46.80
C THR A 206 19.26 -5.21 -46.75
N VAL A 207 18.68 -4.01 -46.66
CA VAL A 207 17.24 -3.78 -46.80
C VAL A 207 16.92 -3.68 -48.29
N THR A 208 16.21 -4.66 -48.85
CA THR A 208 15.46 -4.49 -50.09
C THR A 208 13.99 -4.23 -49.77
N VAL A 209 13.52 -3.07 -50.22
CA VAL A 209 12.12 -2.67 -50.29
C VAL A 209 11.56 -3.25 -51.58
N GLU A 210 10.49 -4.05 -51.50
CA GLU A 210 9.57 -4.17 -52.63
C GLU A 210 8.13 -4.10 -52.13
N GLN A 211 7.41 -3.12 -52.68
CA GLN A 211 5.96 -3.12 -52.83
C GLN A 211 5.62 -3.94 -54.08
N VAL A 212 4.60 -4.80 -54.00
CA VAL A 212 3.25 -4.63 -54.57
C VAL A 212 2.33 -5.62 -53.86
#